data_AF-A0AAJ5UGG3-F1
#
_entry.id   AF-A0AAJ5UGG3-F1
#
_cell.length_a   1.000
_cell.length_b   1.000
_cell.length_c   1.000
_cell.angle_alpha   90.00
_cell.angle_beta   90.00
_cell.angle_gamma   90.00
#
_symmetry.space_group_name_H-M   'P 1'
#
loop_
_entity.id
_entity.type
_entity.pdbx_description
1 polymer ?
#
loop_
_entity_poly.entity_id
_entity_poly.type
_entity_poly.pdbx_seq_one_letter_code
_entity_poly.pdbx_strand_id
1 'polypeptide(L)'
;MDKLALQNLLATCRQQAEQFRRLSRLAHHSPTEEVTLTWHSLLTAAASLESLCCSCDKLLAELGQLDRSETQLIVERDAAEETLSAIYEAVTGAAPEWSNVFTYMEAIDEVEELMAAREKTSHVH
;
A
#
# COMPACT_ATOMS: atom_id res chain seq x y z
N MET A 1 1.68 -7.70 -11.67
CA MET A 1 1.81 -9.14 -11.35
C MET A 1 0.57 -9.56 -10.58
N ASP A 2 -0.02 -10.72 -10.91
CA ASP A 2 -1.24 -11.20 -10.27
C ASP A 2 -0.94 -11.72 -8.84
N LYS A 3 -1.70 -11.24 -7.84
CA LYS A 3 -1.59 -11.66 -6.43
C LYS A 3 -1.74 -13.19 -6.29
N LEU A 4 -2.61 -13.79 -7.11
CA LEU A 4 -2.81 -15.24 -7.12
C LEU A 4 -1.56 -15.99 -7.60
N ALA A 5 -0.89 -15.47 -8.62
CA ALA A 5 0.34 -16.07 -9.14
C ALA A 5 1.48 -16.03 -8.11
N LEU A 6 1.61 -14.94 -7.36
CA LEU A 6 2.59 -14.82 -6.28
C LEU A 6 2.29 -15.77 -5.12
N GLN A 7 1.03 -15.91 -4.73
CA GLN A 7 0.63 -16.87 -3.69
C GLN A 7 0.92 -18.32 -4.09
N ASN A 8 0.64 -18.68 -5.35
CA ASN A 8 0.96 -20.01 -5.88
C ASN A 8 2.47 -20.26 -5.90
N LEU A 9 3.27 -19.26 -6.31
CA LEU A 9 4.73 -19.35 -6.30
C LEU A 9 5.27 -19.59 -4.88
N LEU A 10 4.77 -18.84 -3.89
CA LEU A 10 5.16 -19.01 -2.48
C LEU A 10 4.78 -20.40 -1.95
N ALA A 11 3.61 -20.92 -2.32
CA ALA A 11 3.20 -22.28 -1.98
C ALA A 11 4.18 -23.32 -2.55
N THR A 12 4.60 -23.16 -3.81
CA THR A 12 5.60 -24.03 -4.43
C THR A 12 6.96 -23.93 -3.73
N CYS A 13 7.43 -22.71 -3.41
CA CYS A 13 8.70 -22.52 -2.70
C CYS A 13 8.71 -23.18 -1.31
N ARG A 14 7.60 -23.11 -0.58
CA ARG A 14 7.44 -23.81 0.71
C ARG A 14 7.48 -25.33 0.54
N GLN A 15 6.84 -25.86 -0.50
CA GLN A 15 6.91 -27.28 -0.82
C GLN A 15 8.35 -27.73 -1.13
N GLN A 16 9.10 -26.92 -1.88
CA GLN A 16 10.51 -27.19 -2.17
C GLN A 16 11.40 -27.14 -0.92
N ALA A 17 11.17 -26.19 0.00
CA ALA A 17 11.89 -26.13 1.27
C ALA A 17 11.69 -27.41 2.09
N GLU A 18 10.45 -27.93 2.15
CA GLU A 18 10.16 -29.20 2.83
C GLU A 18 10.80 -30.41 2.13
N GLN A 19 10.87 -30.41 0.79
CA GLN A 19 11.61 -31.42 0.04
C GLN A 19 13.10 -31.41 0.41
N PHE A 20 13.74 -30.23 0.48
CA PHE A 20 15.14 -30.13 0.90
C PHE A 20 15.37 -30.60 2.33
N ARG A 21 14.44 -30.34 3.26
CA ARG A 21 14.51 -30.89 4.61
C ARG A 21 14.45 -32.42 4.63
N ARG A 22 13.54 -33.00 3.86
CA ARG A 22 13.42 -34.46 3.73
C ARG A 22 14.71 -35.06 3.21
N LEU A 23 15.28 -34.48 2.15
CA LEU A 23 16.55 -34.92 1.58
C LEU A 23 17.71 -34.75 2.56
N SER A 24 17.75 -33.64 3.32
CA SER A 24 18.74 -33.43 4.38
C SER A 24 18.69 -34.52 5.44
N ARG A 25 17.49 -34.90 5.91
CA ARG A 25 17.31 -36.01 6.86
C ARG A 25 17.84 -37.34 6.32
N LEU A 26 17.60 -37.64 5.04
CA LEU A 26 18.11 -38.86 4.40
C LEU A 26 19.63 -38.85 4.25
N ALA A 27 20.20 -37.72 3.82
CA ALA A 27 21.65 -37.56 3.67
C ALA A 27 22.41 -37.63 5.00
N HIS A 28 21.79 -37.23 6.12
CA HIS A 28 22.38 -37.33 7.45
C HIS A 28 22.63 -38.78 7.91
N HIS A 29 21.85 -39.74 7.41
CA HIS A 29 21.95 -41.15 7.80
C HIS A 29 22.68 -42.04 6.76
N SER A 30 23.15 -41.45 5.65
CA SER A 30 23.81 -42.21 4.58
C SER A 30 25.31 -42.37 4.88
N PRO A 31 25.85 -43.61 4.93
CA PRO A 31 27.30 -43.83 4.94
C PRO A 31 27.83 -43.46 3.54
N THR A 32 28.68 -42.44 3.49
CA THR A 32 29.10 -41.70 2.31
C THR A 32 29.92 -42.50 1.30
N GLU A 33 29.52 -42.43 0.02
CA GLU A 33 30.45 -42.29 -1.11
C GLU A 33 29.84 -41.63 -2.37
N GLU A 34 28.50 -41.60 -2.55
CA GLU A 34 27.90 -41.12 -3.82
C GLU A 34 27.14 -39.77 -3.77
N VAL A 35 26.95 -39.14 -2.61
CA VAL A 35 26.10 -37.93 -2.53
C VAL A 35 26.92 -36.66 -2.71
N THR A 36 26.73 -35.97 -3.83
CA THR A 36 27.40 -34.70 -4.18
C THR A 36 26.99 -33.51 -3.30
N LEU A 37 25.83 -33.59 -2.62
CA LEU A 37 25.30 -32.55 -1.75
C LEU A 37 25.31 -32.97 -0.28
N THR A 38 25.96 -32.19 0.57
CA THR A 38 25.97 -32.45 2.01
C THR A 38 24.61 -32.13 2.65
N TRP A 39 24.24 -32.87 3.71
CA TRP A 39 22.99 -32.63 4.46
C TRP A 39 22.88 -31.19 4.96
N HIS A 40 24.01 -30.58 5.31
CA HIS A 40 24.10 -29.22 5.80
C HIS A 40 23.72 -28.22 4.69
N SER A 41 24.22 -28.39 3.46
CA SER A 41 23.85 -27.54 2.32
C SER A 41 22.35 -27.59 2.03
N LEU A 42 21.73 -28.77 2.13
CA LEU A 42 20.29 -28.95 1.95
C LEU A 42 19.48 -28.27 3.07
N LEU A 43 19.93 -28.38 4.32
CA LEU A 43 19.28 -27.74 5.46
C LEU A 43 19.36 -26.21 5.36
N THR A 44 20.53 -25.68 5.00
CA THR A 44 20.73 -24.24 4.78
C THR A 44 19.86 -23.73 3.65
N ALA A 45 19.80 -24.43 2.51
CA ALA A 45 18.92 -24.05 1.40
C ALA A 45 17.43 -24.02 1.81
N ALA A 46 16.97 -25.01 2.58
CA ALA A 46 15.61 -25.02 3.11
C ALA A 46 15.33 -23.81 4.02
N ALA A 47 16.24 -23.51 4.96
CA ALA A 47 16.10 -22.37 5.87
C ALA A 47 16.11 -21.03 5.13
N SER A 48 16.97 -20.86 4.13
CA SER A 48 17.03 -19.66 3.30
C SER A 48 15.74 -19.46 2.49
N LEU A 49 15.21 -20.53 1.88
CA LEU A 49 13.95 -20.45 1.14
C LEU A 49 12.77 -20.06 2.03
N GLU A 50 12.70 -20.58 3.25
CA GLU A 50 11.65 -20.17 4.18
C GLU A 50 11.77 -18.73 4.64
N SER A 51 12.99 -18.29 4.95
CA SER A 51 13.24 -16.90 5.33
C SER A 51 12.79 -15.94 4.22
N LEU A 52 13.10 -16.28 2.96
CA LEU A 52 12.64 -15.53 1.79
C LEU A 52 11.11 -15.57 1.66
N CYS A 53 10.48 -16.73 1.79
CA CYS A 53 9.01 -16.84 1.72
C CYS A 53 8.33 -15.97 2.78
N CYS A 54 8.80 -16.03 4.03
CA CYS A 54 8.30 -15.21 5.13
C CYS A 54 8.46 -13.70 4.85
N SER A 55 9.56 -13.31 4.21
CA SER A 55 9.81 -11.91 3.85
C SER A 55 8.86 -11.46 2.74
N CYS A 56 8.61 -12.31 1.74
CA CYS A 56 7.61 -12.06 0.70
C CYS A 56 6.20 -11.95 1.26
N ASP A 57 5.80 -12.78 2.22
CA ASP A 57 4.48 -12.69 2.86
C ASP A 57 4.28 -11.34 3.55
N LYS A 58 5.31 -10.83 4.24
CA LYS A 58 5.27 -9.51 4.88
C LYS A 58 5.09 -8.40 3.86
N LEU A 59 5.89 -8.41 2.79
CA LEU A 59 5.78 -7.42 1.72
C LEU A 59 4.40 -7.43 1.05
N LEU A 60 3.83 -8.62 0.82
CA LEU A 60 2.47 -8.75 0.28
C LEU A 60 1.41 -8.20 1.23
N ALA A 61 1.58 -8.39 2.54
CA ALA A 61 0.68 -7.82 3.54
C ALA A 61 0.79 -6.29 3.60
N GLU A 62 2.00 -5.74 3.55
CA GLU A 62 2.26 -4.30 3.53
C GLU A 62 1.67 -3.64 2.27
N LEU A 63 1.88 -4.23 1.09
CA LEU A 63 1.25 -3.77 -0.15
C LEU A 63 -0.28 -3.74 -0.03
N GLY A 64 -0.89 -4.80 0.50
CA GLY A 64 -2.33 -4.85 0.71
C GLY A 64 -2.86 -3.89 1.80
N GLN A 65 -2.02 -3.39 2.69
CA GLN A 65 -2.37 -2.30 3.60
C GLN A 65 -2.26 -0.95 2.89
N LEU A 66 -1.21 -0.76 2.09
CA LEU A 66 -0.98 0.45 1.31
C LEU A 66 -2.15 0.69 0.34
N ASP A 67 -2.55 -0.32 -0.43
CA ASP A 67 -3.68 -0.24 -1.37
C ASP A 67 -4.98 0.24 -0.68
N ARG A 68 -5.21 -0.25 0.54
CA ARG A 68 -6.38 0.14 1.34
C ARG A 68 -6.26 1.56 1.86
N SER A 69 -5.08 1.96 2.35
CA SER A 69 -4.85 3.33 2.80
C SER A 69 -4.94 4.34 1.67
N GLU A 70 -4.47 4.00 0.47
CA GLU A 70 -4.58 4.84 -0.72
C GLU A 70 -6.04 5.04 -1.11
N THR A 71 -6.82 3.94 -1.15
CA THR A 71 -8.26 4.00 -1.42
C THR A 71 -8.96 4.88 -0.37
N GLN A 72 -8.60 4.74 0.90
CA GLN A 72 -9.16 5.55 1.98
C GLN A 72 -8.81 7.03 1.83
N LEU A 73 -7.56 7.37 1.48
CA LEU A 73 -7.13 8.75 1.27
C LEU A 73 -7.85 9.41 0.09
N ILE A 74 -8.16 8.64 -0.97
CA ILE A 74 -8.98 9.15 -2.08
C ILE A 74 -10.39 9.50 -1.59
N VAL A 75 -11.02 8.60 -0.83
CA VAL A 75 -12.36 8.86 -0.27
C VAL A 75 -12.37 10.09 0.65
N GLU A 76 -11.36 10.22 1.52
CA GLU A 76 -11.22 11.37 2.41
C GLU A 76 -10.97 12.66 1.64
N ARG A 77 -10.13 12.62 0.61
CA ARG A 77 -9.88 13.76 -0.28
C ARG A 77 -11.16 14.19 -0.99
N ASP A 78 -11.88 13.24 -1.59
CA ASP A 78 -13.09 13.54 -2.36
C ASP A 78 -14.18 14.15 -1.45
N ALA A 79 -14.31 13.66 -0.22
CA ALA A 79 -15.23 14.24 0.77
C ALA A 79 -14.82 15.65 1.23
N ALA A 80 -13.51 15.90 1.38
CA ALA A 80 -12.99 17.22 1.69
C ALA A 80 -13.21 18.19 0.52
N GLU A 81 -12.96 17.76 -0.72
CA GLU A 81 -13.19 18.53 -1.94
C GLU A 81 -14.67 18.90 -2.07
N GLU A 82 -15.60 17.97 -1.86
CA GLU A 82 -17.04 18.23 -1.86
C GLU A 82 -17.43 19.28 -0.80
N THR A 83 -16.89 19.16 0.40
CA THR A 83 -17.14 20.12 1.49
C THR A 83 -16.63 21.52 1.12
N LEU A 84 -15.41 21.60 0.58
CA LEU A 84 -14.82 22.87 0.14
C LEU A 84 -15.60 23.50 -1.01
N SER A 85 -16.03 22.70 -2.00
CA SER A 85 -16.88 23.17 -3.09
C SER A 85 -18.21 23.73 -2.59
N ALA A 86 -18.86 23.06 -1.63
CA ALA A 86 -20.12 23.53 -1.06
C ALA A 86 -19.95 24.87 -0.33
N ILE A 87 -18.87 25.03 0.44
CA ILE A 87 -18.55 26.30 1.12
C ILE A 87 -18.30 27.40 0.08
N TYR A 88 -17.47 27.12 -0.91
CA TYR A 88 -17.15 28.08 -1.96
C TYR A 88 -18.41 28.53 -2.70
N GLU A 89 -19.24 27.60 -3.17
CA GLU A 89 -20.49 27.92 -3.87
C GLU A 89 -21.47 28.72 -3.00
N ALA A 90 -21.58 28.41 -1.69
CA ALA A 90 -22.44 29.17 -0.79
C ALA A 90 -21.99 30.65 -0.64
N VAL A 91 -20.70 30.93 -0.75
CA VAL A 91 -20.14 32.27 -0.58
C VAL A 91 -20.08 33.02 -1.91
N THR A 92 -19.55 32.40 -2.96
CA THR A 92 -19.34 33.02 -4.28
C THR A 92 -20.57 32.96 -5.18
N GLY A 93 -21.47 32.00 -4.97
CA GLY A 93 -22.63 31.72 -5.81
C GLY A 93 -22.35 30.87 -7.05
N ALA A 94 -21.12 30.36 -7.20
CA ALA A 94 -20.73 29.45 -8.28
C ALA A 94 -19.82 28.34 -7.76
N ALA A 95 -19.87 27.17 -8.38
CA ALA A 95 -18.95 26.08 -8.05
C ALA A 95 -17.50 26.45 -8.41
N PRO A 96 -16.50 26.02 -7.64
CA PRO A 96 -15.10 26.26 -7.96
C PRO A 96 -14.66 25.44 -9.18
N GLU A 97 -13.82 26.03 -10.03
CA GLU A 97 -13.18 25.34 -11.16
C GLU A 97 -11.81 24.79 -10.73
N TRP A 98 -11.83 23.63 -10.05
CA TRP A 98 -10.60 22.98 -9.60
C TRP A 98 -9.64 22.74 -10.76
N SER A 99 -8.39 23.15 -10.58
CA SER A 99 -7.34 22.89 -11.57
C SER A 99 -5.97 22.81 -10.91
N ASN A 100 -4.96 22.42 -11.66
CA ASN A 100 -3.58 22.44 -11.17
C ASN A 100 -3.07 23.86 -10.86
N VAL A 101 -3.76 24.89 -11.35
CA VAL A 101 -3.43 26.30 -11.11
C VAL A 101 -4.33 26.89 -10.04
N PHE A 102 -5.62 26.50 -9.99
CA PHE A 102 -6.59 26.95 -9.00
C PHE A 102 -6.79 25.89 -7.91
N THR A 103 -6.15 26.15 -6.78
CA THR A 103 -5.96 25.25 -5.64
C THR A 103 -6.90 25.59 -4.47
N TYR A 104 -6.95 24.71 -3.47
CA TYR A 104 -7.75 24.93 -2.25
C TYR A 104 -7.39 26.22 -1.51
N MET A 105 -6.12 26.63 -1.53
CA MET A 105 -5.70 27.88 -0.88
C MET A 105 -6.34 29.10 -1.54
N GLU A 106 -6.31 29.18 -2.88
CA GLU A 106 -6.91 30.30 -3.60
C GLU A 106 -8.43 30.34 -3.41
N ALA A 107 -9.09 29.18 -3.39
CA ALA A 107 -10.51 29.10 -3.10
C ALA A 107 -10.85 29.58 -1.67
N ILE A 108 -10.00 29.27 -0.68
CA ILE A 108 -10.17 29.74 0.70
C ILE A 108 -9.94 31.25 0.79
N ASP A 109 -8.88 31.76 0.18
CA ASP A 109 -8.55 33.19 0.18
C ASP A 109 -9.70 34.02 -0.41
N GLU A 110 -10.28 33.60 -1.53
CA GLU A 110 -11.43 34.28 -2.16
C GLU A 110 -12.69 34.24 -1.27
N VAL A 111 -12.96 33.11 -0.63
CA VAL A 111 -14.06 32.97 0.33
C VAL A 111 -13.87 33.92 1.52
N GLU A 112 -12.68 34.00 2.08
CA GLU A 112 -12.35 34.90 3.20
C GLU A 112 -12.53 36.37 2.80
N GLU A 113 -12.04 36.78 1.64
CA GLU A 113 -12.18 38.15 1.13
C GLU A 113 -13.65 38.54 0.94
N LEU A 114 -14.46 37.67 0.33
CA LEU A 114 -15.88 37.92 0.11
C LEU A 114 -16.68 37.96 1.40
N MET A 115 -16.39 37.08 2.37
CA MET A 115 -17.03 37.12 3.68
C MET A 115 -16.68 38.40 4.44
N ALA A 116 -15.41 38.81 4.45
CA ALA A 116 -14.99 40.08 5.08
C ALA A 116 -15.65 41.30 4.42
N ALA A 117 -15.77 41.29 3.08
CA ALA A 117 -16.48 42.35 2.36
C ALA A 117 -17.97 42.42 2.75
N ARG A 118 -18.65 41.27 2.87
CA ARG A 118 -20.06 41.18 3.29
C ARG A 118 -20.28 41.61 4.74
N GLU A 119 -19.37 41.29 5.64
CA GLU A 119 -19.46 41.73 7.05
C GLU A 119 -19.32 43.25 7.16
N LYS A 120 -18.38 43.83 6.40
CA LYS A 120 -18.17 45.27 6.35
C LYS A 120 -19.38 46.03 5.80
N THR A 121 -20.08 45.50 4.79
CA THR A 121 -21.32 46.12 4.29
C THR A 121 -22.48 45.95 5.26
N SER A 122 -22.54 44.84 6.01
CA SER A 122 -23.57 44.61 7.03
C SER A 122 -23.47 45.54 8.25
N HIS A 123 -22.28 46.05 8.58
CA HIS A 123 -22.07 46.99 9.71
C HIS A 123 -22.28 48.48 9.34
N VAL A 124 -22.61 48.78 8.08
CA VAL A 124 -22.81 50.15 7.57
C VAL A 124 -24.31 50.53 7.49
N HIS A 125 -25.21 49.61 7.83
CA HIS A 125 -26.65 49.85 8.00
C HIS A 125 -27.08 49.68 9.46
#